data_AF-A0A1Q4XEX9-F1
#
_entry.id   AF-A0A1Q4XEX9-F1
#
_cell.length_a   1.000
_cell.length_b   1.000
_cell.length_c   1.000
_cell.angle_alpha   90.00
_cell.angle_beta   90.00
_cell.angle_gamma   90.00
#
_symmetry.space_group_name_H-M   'P 1'
#
loop_
_entity.id
_entity.type
_entity.pdbx_description
1 polymer ?
#
loop_
_entity_poly.entity_id
_entity_poly.type
_entity_poly.pdbx_seq_one_letter_code
_entity_poly.pdbx_strand_id
1 'polypeptide(L)'
;MSVDVLPPDGYLPLTPDSAIPVRFQANFVLEEPDVAATMELFVGPDLRPVVLSVTVKGKAAAPVTTGVMRQILIDQMARAAVEKATVPASVRDEWLATLPPGIQPVEQREASLPNADERIRNQADDDARRAARIYSDAVAAGNRAPAVAVANVMNRSRTQAARYIRRARELGLLPPLGSSEGA
;
A
#
# COMPACT_ATOMS: atom_id res chain seq x y z
N MET A 1 13.76 -18.36 -11.89
CA MET A 1 13.16 -17.05 -11.53
C MET A 1 14.07 -15.96 -12.05
N SER A 2 13.69 -15.30 -13.14
CA SER A 2 14.42 -14.17 -13.71
C SER A 2 13.57 -12.92 -13.54
N VAL A 3 14.19 -11.85 -13.04
CA VAL A 3 13.59 -10.51 -13.01
C VAL A 3 14.19 -9.79 -14.20
N ASP A 4 13.41 -9.61 -15.26
CA ASP A 4 13.82 -8.74 -16.36
C ASP A 4 13.54 -7.30 -15.93
N VAL A 5 14.61 -6.63 -15.50
CA VAL A 5 14.57 -5.25 -15.05
C VAL A 5 14.43 -4.37 -16.30
N LEU A 6 13.23 -3.85 -16.55
CA LEU A 6 13.08 -2.66 -17.38
C LEU A 6 14.05 -1.58 -16.86
N PRO A 7 14.72 -0.81 -17.74
CA PRO A 7 15.62 0.25 -17.30
C PRO A 7 14.86 1.13 -16.31
N PRO A 8 15.30 1.20 -15.05
CA PRO A 8 14.48 1.73 -13.99
C PRO A 8 14.32 3.25 -14.17
N ASP A 9 13.08 3.73 -14.03
CA ASP A 9 12.77 5.17 -14.03
C ASP A 9 13.46 5.92 -12.85
N GLY A 10 14.01 5.17 -11.89
CA GLY A 10 14.83 5.64 -10.78
C GLY A 10 14.93 4.61 -9.67
N TYR A 11 15.69 4.94 -8.62
CA TYR A 11 15.85 4.12 -7.42
C TYR A 11 15.49 4.89 -6.16
N LEU A 12 14.85 4.23 -5.20
CA LEU A 12 14.55 4.73 -3.86
C LEU A 12 15.45 4.04 -2.83
N PRO A 13 16.02 4.76 -1.85
CA PRO A 13 16.75 4.14 -0.76
C PRO A 13 15.80 3.34 0.14
N LEU A 14 16.14 2.08 0.40
CA LEU A 14 15.39 1.21 1.32
C LEU A 14 16.10 1.16 2.69
N THR A 15 17.42 1.02 2.67
CA THR A 15 18.33 1.10 3.82
C THR A 15 19.59 1.88 3.42
N PRO A 16 20.51 2.20 4.34
CA PRO A 16 21.77 2.88 3.97
C PRO A 16 22.57 2.15 2.89
N ASP A 17 22.46 0.82 2.84
CA ASP A 17 23.26 -0.03 1.93
C ASP A 17 22.43 -0.62 0.78
N SER A 18 21.13 -0.32 0.70
CA SER A 18 20.26 -0.89 -0.32
C SER A 18 19.26 0.10 -0.90
N ALA A 19 18.94 -0.09 -2.17
CA ALA A 19 17.97 0.69 -2.90
C ALA A 19 17.02 -0.24 -3.68
N ILE A 20 15.88 0.29 -4.08
CA ILE A 20 14.87 -0.42 -4.84
C ILE A 20 14.43 0.41 -6.05
N PRO A 21 14.23 -0.19 -7.23
CA PRO A 21 13.68 0.52 -8.37
C PRO A 21 12.29 1.11 -8.07
N VAL A 22 12.05 2.34 -8.53
CA VAL A 22 10.74 3.02 -8.46
C VAL A 22 9.69 2.24 -9.25
N ARG A 23 10.08 1.63 -10.37
CA ARG A 23 9.20 0.81 -11.21
C ARG A 23 9.98 -0.35 -11.78
N PHE A 24 9.40 -1.54 -11.70
CA PHE A 24 10.00 -2.74 -12.26
C PHE A 24 8.94 -3.81 -12.55
N GLN A 25 9.32 -4.77 -13.40
CA GLN A 25 8.49 -5.92 -13.73
C GLN A 25 9.12 -7.18 -13.14
N ALA A 26 8.29 -8.03 -12.54
CA ALA A 26 8.70 -9.29 -11.97
C ALA A 26 7.98 -10.44 -12.67
N ASN A 27 8.75 -11.42 -13.15
CA ASN A 27 8.25 -12.61 -13.83
C ASN A 27 8.31 -13.81 -12.87
N PHE A 28 7.17 -14.45 -12.67
CA PHE A 28 6.99 -15.60 -11.81
C PHE A 28 6.60 -16.81 -12.64
N VAL A 29 7.22 -17.93 -12.33
CA VAL A 29 6.77 -19.26 -12.77
C VAL A 29 6.35 -19.98 -11.49
N LEU A 30 5.05 -20.23 -11.36
CA LEU A 30 4.47 -20.95 -10.24
C LEU A 30 4.39 -22.43 -10.63
N GLU A 31 4.86 -23.33 -9.75
CA GLU A 31 4.77 -24.78 -9.97
C GLU A 31 3.40 -25.32 -9.56
N GLU A 32 2.85 -24.77 -8.46
CA GLU A 32 1.52 -25.07 -7.96
C GLU A 32 0.80 -23.74 -7.62
N PRO A 33 -0.13 -23.25 -8.46
CA PRO A 33 -0.58 -23.82 -9.74
C PRO A 33 0.42 -23.59 -10.90
N ASP A 34 0.50 -24.51 -11.89
CA ASP A 34 1.38 -24.39 -13.07
C ASP A 34 0.96 -23.24 -14.01
N VAL A 35 1.36 -22.02 -13.65
CA VAL A 35 1.08 -20.79 -14.40
C VAL A 35 2.28 -19.85 -14.42
N ALA A 36 2.40 -19.08 -15.50
CA ALA A 36 3.33 -17.97 -15.56
C ALA A 36 2.60 -16.68 -15.18
N ALA A 37 3.10 -15.94 -14.21
CA ALA A 37 2.53 -14.67 -13.79
C ALA A 37 3.55 -13.54 -13.94
N THR A 38 3.19 -12.50 -14.66
CA THR A 38 3.99 -11.30 -14.82
C THR A 38 3.32 -10.18 -14.03
N MET A 39 4.08 -9.52 -13.16
CA MET A 39 3.59 -8.45 -12.31
C MET A 39 4.40 -7.19 -12.54
N GLU A 40 3.70 -6.08 -12.68
CA GLU A 40 4.30 -4.76 -12.74
C GLU A 40 4.11 -4.06 -11.39
N LEU A 41 5.21 -3.57 -10.83
CA LEU A 41 5.23 -2.93 -9.52
C LEU A 41 5.73 -1.50 -9.65
N PHE A 42 5.09 -0.64 -8.87
CA PHE A 42 5.54 0.71 -8.60
C PHE A 42 5.80 0.82 -7.10
N VAL A 43 7.00 1.26 -6.72
CA VAL A 43 7.34 1.53 -5.34
C VAL A 43 7.18 3.02 -5.11
N GLY A 44 6.15 3.33 -4.32
CA GLY A 44 5.90 4.69 -3.94
C GLY A 44 7.00 5.25 -3.04
N PRO A 45 7.06 6.57 -2.89
CA PRO A 45 7.95 7.23 -1.95
C PRO A 45 7.88 6.73 -0.50
N ASP A 46 6.72 6.22 -0.09
CA ASP A 46 6.46 5.60 1.20
C ASP A 46 6.99 4.17 1.31
N LEU A 47 7.77 3.72 0.31
CA LEU A 47 8.31 2.38 0.14
C LEU A 47 7.24 1.30 0.10
N ARG A 48 5.98 1.68 -0.21
CA ARG A 48 4.90 0.73 -0.39
C ARG A 48 4.89 0.24 -1.84
N PRO A 49 5.04 -1.07 -2.08
CA PRO A 49 4.85 -1.61 -3.40
C PRO A 49 3.36 -1.57 -3.75
N VAL A 50 3.06 -0.92 -4.87
CA VAL A 50 1.75 -0.91 -5.51
C VAL A 50 1.83 -1.78 -6.75
N VAL A 51 0.94 -2.77 -6.83
CA VAL A 51 0.83 -3.62 -8.02
C VAL A 51 0.00 -2.88 -9.06
N LEU A 52 0.62 -2.48 -10.16
CA LEU A 52 -0.05 -1.77 -11.26
C LEU A 52 -0.78 -2.73 -12.19
N SER A 53 -0.16 -3.88 -12.49
CA SER A 53 -0.73 -4.89 -13.36
C SER A 53 -0.28 -6.29 -12.95
N VAL A 54 -1.19 -7.26 -13.11
CA VAL A 54 -0.88 -8.69 -12.97
C VAL A 54 -1.43 -9.40 -14.21
N THR A 55 -0.56 -10.04 -14.96
CA THR A 55 -0.91 -10.86 -16.11
C THR A 55 -0.60 -12.32 -15.80
N VAL A 56 -1.64 -13.14 -15.70
CA VAL A 56 -1.50 -14.59 -15.49
C VAL A 56 -1.73 -15.31 -16.82
N LYS A 57 -0.76 -16.12 -17.22
CA LYS A 57 -0.79 -16.97 -18.41
C LYS A 57 -0.78 -18.43 -17.99
N GLY A 58 -1.86 -19.13 -18.29
CA GLY A 58 -1.94 -20.58 -18.15
C GLY A 58 -1.45 -21.29 -19.41
N LYS A 59 -1.37 -22.61 -19.33
CA LYS A 59 -1.08 -23.49 -20.48
C LYS A 59 -2.38 -24.16 -20.93
N ALA A 60 -2.45 -24.64 -22.18
CA ALA A 60 -3.63 -25.36 -22.66
C ALA A 60 -4.00 -26.59 -21.80
N ALA A 61 -2.99 -27.27 -21.22
CA ALA A 61 -3.17 -28.39 -20.31
C ALA A 61 -3.54 -27.99 -18.86
N ALA A 62 -3.34 -26.72 -18.48
CA ALA A 62 -3.59 -26.17 -17.16
C ALA A 62 -4.24 -24.77 -17.29
N PRO A 63 -5.56 -24.72 -17.59
CA PRO A 63 -6.24 -23.45 -17.85
C PRO A 63 -6.35 -22.60 -16.58
N VAL A 64 -6.30 -21.28 -16.75
CA VAL A 64 -6.51 -20.33 -15.65
C VAL A 64 -8.00 -20.31 -15.31
N THR A 65 -8.36 -20.96 -14.21
CA THR A 65 -9.73 -20.96 -13.67
C THR A 65 -9.86 -20.02 -12.48
N THR A 66 -11.09 -19.74 -12.04
CA THR A 66 -11.33 -18.97 -10.81
C THR A 66 -10.81 -19.68 -9.54
N GLY A 67 -10.62 -21.00 -9.60
CA GLY A 67 -9.95 -21.76 -8.53
C GLY A 67 -8.44 -21.49 -8.51
N VAL A 68 -7.80 -21.54 -9.68
CA VAL A 68 -6.37 -21.21 -9.86
C VAL A 68 -6.09 -19.77 -9.42
N MET A 69 -6.91 -18.80 -9.84
CA MET A 69 -6.73 -17.39 -9.44
C MET A 69 -6.83 -17.17 -7.92
N ARG A 70 -7.61 -17.98 -7.19
CA ARG A 70 -7.71 -17.89 -5.72
C ARG A 70 -6.48 -18.44 -5.00
N GLN A 71 -5.70 -19.30 -5.65
CA GLN A 71 -4.46 -19.86 -5.10
C GLN A 71 -3.27 -18.91 -5.29
N ILE A 72 -3.37 -17.94 -6.21
CA ILE A 72 -2.30 -16.97 -6.48
C ILE A 72 -2.32 -15.88 -5.40
N LEU A 73 -1.31 -15.89 -4.54
CA LEU A 73 -1.16 -14.96 -3.43
C LEU A 73 -0.36 -13.71 -3.87
N ILE A 74 -1.08 -12.72 -4.42
CA ILE A 74 -0.49 -11.48 -4.97
C ILE A 74 0.42 -10.78 -3.96
N ASP A 75 0.01 -10.68 -2.69
CA ASP A 75 0.81 -10.03 -1.64
C ASP A 75 2.16 -10.72 -1.40
N GLN A 76 2.20 -12.06 -1.46
CA GLN A 76 3.43 -12.82 -1.29
C GLN A 76 4.34 -12.65 -2.50
N MET A 77 3.76 -12.68 -3.71
CA MET A 77 4.50 -12.41 -4.94
C MET A 77 5.09 -10.99 -4.91
N ALA A 78 4.33 -9.99 -4.46
CA ALA A 78 4.79 -8.61 -4.43
C ALA A 78 5.95 -8.44 -3.45
N ARG A 79 5.86 -9.07 -2.28
CA ARG A 79 6.96 -9.10 -1.30
C ARG A 79 8.22 -9.76 -1.88
N ALA A 80 8.07 -10.92 -2.51
CA ALA A 80 9.19 -11.62 -3.14
C ALA A 80 9.79 -10.83 -4.31
N ALA A 81 8.97 -10.11 -5.07
CA ALA A 81 9.41 -9.22 -6.15
C ALA A 81 10.30 -8.10 -5.60
N VAL A 82 9.84 -7.44 -4.54
CA VAL A 82 10.56 -6.35 -3.86
C VAL A 82 11.89 -6.82 -3.29
N GLU A 83 11.91 -7.97 -2.64
CA GLU A 83 13.14 -8.55 -2.09
C GLU A 83 14.17 -8.82 -3.19
N LYS A 84 13.75 -9.39 -4.32
CA LYS A 84 14.65 -9.67 -5.45
C LYS A 84 15.05 -8.45 -6.27
N ALA A 85 14.22 -7.42 -6.29
CA ALA A 85 14.52 -6.16 -6.97
C ALA A 85 15.38 -5.22 -6.13
N THR A 86 15.59 -5.54 -4.84
CA THR A 86 16.48 -4.76 -3.98
C THR A 86 17.92 -4.92 -4.46
N VAL A 87 18.58 -3.78 -4.71
CA VAL A 87 19.95 -3.68 -5.19
C VAL A 87 20.83 -2.99 -4.14
N PRO A 88 22.17 -3.16 -4.20
CA PRO A 88 23.08 -2.37 -3.38
C PRO A 88 22.94 -0.87 -3.65
N ALA A 89 23.17 -0.03 -2.62
CA ALA A 89 23.11 1.43 -2.76
C ALA A 89 24.07 1.97 -3.84
N SER A 90 25.20 1.30 -4.08
CA SER A 90 26.15 1.66 -5.15
C SER A 90 25.50 1.71 -6.54
N VAL A 91 24.52 0.84 -6.81
CA VAL A 91 23.81 0.81 -8.09
C VAL A 91 22.94 2.05 -8.28
N ARG A 92 22.35 2.57 -7.20
CA ARG A 92 21.60 3.84 -7.23
C ARG A 92 22.55 4.99 -7.56
N ASP A 93 23.70 5.05 -6.90
CA ASP A 93 24.65 6.16 -7.07
C ASP A 93 25.26 6.17 -8.47
N GLU A 94 25.57 4.98 -9.03
CA GLU A 94 25.97 4.82 -10.43
C GLU A 94 24.88 5.29 -11.41
N TRP A 95 23.62 4.93 -11.16
CA TRP A 95 22.50 5.41 -11.98
C TRP A 95 22.36 6.94 -11.91
N LEU A 96 22.43 7.52 -10.71
CA LEU A 96 22.40 8.97 -10.50
C LEU A 96 23.52 9.69 -11.25
N ALA A 97 24.73 9.11 -11.27
CA ALA A 97 25.88 9.65 -11.99
C ALA A 97 25.71 9.64 -13.52
N THR A 98 24.82 8.81 -14.06
CA THR A 98 24.52 8.74 -15.50
C THR A 98 23.43 9.70 -15.97
N LEU A 99 22.77 10.42 -15.05
CA LEU A 99 21.73 11.38 -15.41
C LEU A 99 22.32 12.64 -16.07
N PRO A 100 21.69 13.13 -17.16
CA PRO A 100 22.03 14.43 -17.74
C PRO A 100 21.92 15.58 -16.72
N PRO A 101 22.80 16.59 -16.79
CA PRO A 101 22.73 17.76 -15.92
C PRO A 101 21.39 18.48 -16.09
N GLY A 102 20.67 18.68 -14.98
CA GLY A 102 19.35 19.32 -14.94
C GLY A 102 18.19 18.38 -14.62
N ILE A 103 18.39 17.05 -14.67
CA ILE A 103 17.42 16.09 -14.14
C ILE A 103 17.68 15.95 -12.64
N GLN A 104 16.87 16.64 -11.83
CA GLN A 104 16.87 16.38 -10.39
C GLN A 104 16.10 15.09 -10.13
N PRO A 105 16.72 14.07 -9.52
CA PRO A 105 15.98 12.94 -8.98
C PRO A 105 14.94 13.49 -8.00
N VAL A 106 13.77 12.84 -7.92
CA VAL A 106 12.80 13.14 -6.85
C VAL A 106 13.40 12.60 -5.54
N GLU A 107 14.37 13.33 -4.99
CA GLU A 107 14.91 13.07 -3.67
C GLU A 107 13.84 13.44 -2.66
N GLN A 108 13.18 12.42 -2.11
CA GLN A 108 12.46 12.63 -0.89
C GLN A 108 13.46 12.90 0.22
N ARG A 109 13.50 14.17 0.59
CA ARG A 109 14.01 14.71 1.87
C ARG A 109 14.11 13.62 2.93
N GLU A 110 15.31 13.49 3.48
CA GLU A 110 15.71 12.74 4.67
C GLU A 110 14.94 13.16 5.94
N ALA A 111 13.62 13.14 5.93
CA ALA A 111 12.80 13.25 7.12
C ALA A 111 12.54 11.84 7.63
N SER A 112 13.46 11.33 8.46
CA SER A 112 13.31 10.21 9.40
C SER A 112 12.06 9.36 9.14
N LEU A 113 12.20 8.27 8.37
CA LEU A 113 11.10 7.36 8.08
C LEU A 113 10.51 6.85 9.41
N PRO A 114 9.23 7.11 9.72
CA PRO A 114 8.63 6.66 10.96
C PRO A 114 8.68 5.13 11.07
N ASN A 115 8.99 4.63 12.26
CA ASN A 115 9.10 3.19 12.51
C ASN A 115 7.77 2.48 12.15
N ALA A 116 7.77 1.17 11.89
CA ALA A 116 6.56 0.43 11.48
C ALA A 116 5.35 0.67 12.42
N ASP A 117 5.60 0.78 13.72
CA ASP A 117 4.58 1.10 14.73
C ASP A 117 4.07 2.54 14.65
N GLU A 118 4.92 3.50 14.29
CA GLU A 118 4.52 4.88 14.01
C GLU A 118 3.69 4.96 12.73
N ARG A 119 4.03 4.18 11.70
CA ARG A 119 3.26 4.12 10.45
C ARG A 119 1.86 3.52 10.64
N ILE A 120 1.74 2.44 11.44
CA ILE A 120 0.44 1.85 11.77
C ILE A 120 -0.40 2.84 12.59
N ARG A 121 0.21 3.56 13.53
CA ARG A 121 -0.46 4.62 14.30
C ARG A 121 -0.91 5.78 13.41
N ASN A 122 -0.06 6.26 12.51
CA ASN A 122 -0.38 7.34 11.58
C ASN A 122 -1.54 6.94 10.65
N GLN A 123 -1.53 5.71 10.12
CA GLN A 123 -2.62 5.21 9.29
C GLN A 123 -3.95 5.12 10.06
N ALA A 124 -3.91 4.65 11.31
CA ALA A 124 -5.09 4.58 12.16
C ALA A 124 -5.62 5.98 12.52
N ASP A 125 -4.73 6.96 12.69
CA ASP A 125 -5.07 8.35 12.97
C ASP A 125 -5.65 9.04 11.73
N ASP A 126 -5.14 8.76 10.53
CA ASP A 126 -5.68 9.24 9.26
C ASP A 126 -7.07 8.66 8.97
N ASP A 127 -7.24 7.35 9.21
CA ASP A 127 -8.54 6.67 9.13
C ASP A 127 -9.52 7.27 10.15
N ALA A 128 -9.06 7.60 11.35
CA ALA A 128 -9.86 8.27 12.38
C ALA A 128 -10.27 9.69 11.97
N ARG A 129 -9.37 10.48 11.37
CA ARG A 129 -9.71 11.81 10.81
C ARG A 129 -10.75 11.71 9.71
N ARG A 130 -10.63 10.71 8.83
CA ARG A 130 -11.60 10.47 7.76
C ARG A 130 -12.95 10.04 8.33
N ALA A 131 -12.96 9.14 9.30
CA ALA A 131 -14.17 8.72 10.01
C ALA A 131 -14.85 9.89 10.71
N ALA A 132 -14.09 10.79 11.33
CA ALA A 132 -14.61 11.99 11.98
C ALA A 132 -15.37 12.89 11.01
N ARG A 133 -14.79 13.17 9.83
CA ARG A 133 -15.45 13.96 8.79
C ARG A 133 -16.77 13.34 8.36
N ILE A 134 -16.75 12.06 7.97
CA ILE A 134 -17.95 11.35 7.53
C ILE A 134 -19.02 11.31 8.62
N TYR A 135 -18.61 11.11 9.88
CA TYR A 135 -19.53 11.11 11.02
C TYR A 135 -20.18 12.48 11.20
N SER A 136 -19.39 13.55 11.22
CA SER A 136 -19.89 14.93 11.35
C SER A 136 -20.80 15.32 10.19
N ASP A 137 -20.45 14.97 8.96
CA ASP A 137 -21.28 15.21 7.77
C ASP A 137 -22.61 14.47 7.87
N ALA A 138 -22.59 13.21 8.32
CA ALA A 138 -23.80 12.43 8.53
C ALA A 138 -24.69 13.01 9.65
N VAL A 139 -24.10 13.50 10.74
CA VAL A 139 -24.84 14.21 11.81
C VAL A 139 -25.45 15.50 11.29
N ALA A 140 -24.69 16.30 10.54
CA ALA A 140 -25.17 17.55 9.93
C ALA A 140 -26.31 17.31 8.93
N ALA A 141 -26.27 16.17 8.21
CA ALA A 141 -27.33 15.72 7.32
C ALA A 141 -28.55 15.12 8.04
N GLY A 142 -28.58 15.09 9.37
CA GLY A 142 -29.68 14.54 10.16
C GLY A 142 -29.79 13.02 10.12
N ASN A 143 -28.71 12.31 9.77
CA ASN A 143 -28.71 10.86 9.71
C ASN A 143 -28.81 10.27 11.13
N ARG A 144 -29.81 9.40 11.34
CA ARG A 144 -30.03 8.70 12.63
C ARG A 144 -28.98 7.64 12.96
N ALA A 145 -28.16 7.22 11.98
CA ALA A 145 -27.10 6.23 12.17
C ALA A 145 -25.76 6.68 11.56
N PRO A 146 -25.10 7.74 12.10
CA PRO A 146 -23.85 8.27 11.56
C PRO A 146 -22.71 7.24 11.55
N ALA A 147 -22.65 6.34 12.54
CA ALA A 147 -21.65 5.28 12.58
C ALA A 147 -21.82 4.24 11.46
N VAL A 148 -23.06 4.00 11.02
CA VAL A 148 -23.34 3.12 9.87
C VAL A 148 -22.96 3.81 8.57
N ALA A 149 -23.17 5.13 8.46
CA ALA A 149 -22.71 5.92 7.33
C ALA A 149 -21.17 5.84 7.18
N VAL A 150 -20.43 5.96 8.28
CA VAL A 150 -18.97 5.77 8.28
C VAL A 150 -18.58 4.38 7.76
N ALA A 151 -19.21 3.31 8.25
CA ALA A 151 -18.92 1.95 7.81
C ALA A 151 -19.15 1.76 6.30
N ASN A 152 -20.27 2.28 5.79
CA ASN A 152 -20.62 2.17 4.38
C ASN A 152 -19.68 2.98 3.49
N VAL A 153 -19.41 4.24 3.83
CA VAL A 153 -18.56 5.14 3.03
C VAL A 153 -17.10 4.68 3.02
N MET A 154 -16.60 4.14 4.14
CA MET A 154 -15.23 3.60 4.20
C MET A 154 -15.12 2.17 3.66
N ASN A 155 -16.25 1.51 3.32
CA ASN A 155 -16.31 0.10 2.96
C ASN A 155 -15.59 -0.79 3.99
N ARG A 156 -15.96 -0.64 5.27
CA ARG A 156 -15.38 -1.35 6.41
C ARG A 156 -16.47 -1.98 7.28
N SER A 157 -16.09 -2.98 8.08
CA SER A 157 -17.02 -3.57 9.04
C SER A 157 -17.45 -2.55 10.09
N ARG A 158 -18.65 -2.74 10.65
CA ARG A 158 -19.17 -1.88 11.73
C ARG A 158 -18.22 -1.80 12.93
N THR A 159 -17.54 -2.91 13.24
CA THR A 159 -16.54 -2.97 14.31
C THR A 159 -15.33 -2.09 14.03
N GLN A 160 -14.81 -2.08 12.79
CA GLN A 160 -13.69 -1.22 12.42
C GLN A 160 -14.10 0.25 12.40
N ALA A 161 -15.28 0.57 11.85
CA ALA A 161 -15.82 1.92 11.88
C ALA A 161 -15.95 2.45 13.33
N ALA A 162 -16.48 1.63 14.24
CA ALA A 162 -16.57 1.98 15.66
C ALA A 162 -15.19 2.23 16.30
N ARG A 163 -14.18 1.44 15.92
CA ARG A 163 -12.80 1.63 16.38
C ARG A 163 -12.21 2.95 15.91
N TYR A 164 -12.40 3.31 14.64
CA TYR A 164 -11.94 4.59 14.10
C TYR A 164 -12.67 5.79 14.70
N ILE A 165 -13.98 5.69 14.94
CA ILE A 165 -14.76 6.73 15.61
C ILE A 165 -14.29 6.91 17.05
N ARG A 166 -14.00 5.83 17.78
CA ARG A 166 -13.43 5.91 19.13
C ARG A 166 -12.07 6.61 19.11
N ARG A 167 -11.19 6.21 18.19
CA ARG A 167 -9.89 6.85 18.00
C ARG A 167 -10.03 8.34 17.64
N ALA A 168 -11.01 8.70 16.82
CA ALA A 168 -11.30 10.10 16.49
C ALA A 168 -11.73 10.92 17.72
N ARG A 169 -12.46 10.33 18.67
CA ARG A 169 -12.79 10.95 19.95
C ARG A 169 -11.57 11.11 20.85
N GLU A 170 -10.70 10.10 20.91
CA GLU A 170 -9.41 10.19 21.63
C GLU A 170 -8.52 11.32 21.08
N LEU A 171 -8.57 11.54 19.77
CA LEU A 171 -7.88 12.65 19.08
C LEU A 171 -8.59 14.00 19.20
N GLY A 172 -9.73 14.08 19.89
CA GLY A 172 -10.51 15.32 20.07
C GLY A 172 -11.24 15.82 18.81
N LEU A 173 -11.34 15.00 17.76
CA LEU A 173 -11.98 15.36 16.49
C LEU A 173 -13.50 15.19 16.51
N LEU A 174 -14.00 14.39 17.44
CA LEU A 174 -15.41 14.20 17.72
C LEU A 174 -15.66 14.42 19.20
N PRO A 175 -16.84 14.93 19.60
CA PRO A 175 -17.16 15.08 21.01
C PRO A 175 -17.03 13.74 21.73
N PRO A 176 -16.56 13.70 23.00
CA PRO A 176 -16.54 12.47 23.78
C PRO A 176 -17.96 11.92 23.93
N LEU A 177 -18.08 10.62 24.21
CA LEU A 177 -19.37 10.05 24.60
C LEU A 177 -19.68 10.58 26.01
N GLY A 178 -20.21 11.80 26.08
CA GLY A 178 -20.71 12.40 27.30
C GLY A 178 -22.13 11.94 27.54
N SER A 179 -22.33 11.26 28.66
CA SER A 179 -23.51 11.24 29.52
C SER A 179 -24.73 12.07 29.08
N SER A 180 -25.46 11.64 28.04
CA SER A 180 -26.79 12.17 27.73
C SER A 180 -27.57 11.19 26.83
N GLU A 181 -27.99 10.07 27.40
CA GLU A 181 -29.15 9.28 26.94
C GLU A 181 -29.65 8.50 28.16
N GLY A 182 -30.43 9.21 28.99
CA GLY A 182 -30.87 8.75 30.30
C GLY A 182 -31.55 9.86 31.10
N ALA A 183 -32.50 10.57 30.48
CA ALA A 183 -33.60 11.29 31.11
C ALA A 183 -34.72 11.47 30.09
#